data_AF-A0A380P974-F1
#
_entry.id   AF-A0A380P974-F1
#
_cell.length_a   1.000
_cell.length_b   1.000
_cell.length_c   1.000
_cell.angle_alpha   90.00
_cell.angle_beta   90.00
_cell.angle_gamma   90.00
#
_symmetry.space_group_name_H-M   'P 1'
#
loop_
_entity.id
_entity.type
_entity.pdbx_description
1 polymer ?
#
loop_
_entity_poly.entity_id
_entity_poly.type
_entity_poly.pdbx_seq_one_letter_code
_entity_poly.pdbx_strand_id
1 'polypeptide(L)' 'MTKIQEVIVVEGKADTQVIQQAVDADTLETNGSALNPATLKAIQEAAERRGIIVFTDPDFNGERLRQLITDAVPTAKHAF' A
#
# COMPACT_ATOMS: atom_id res chain seq x y z
N MET A 1 7.93 7.63 18.80
CA MET A 1 8.06 6.52 17.84
C MET A 1 8.70 7.07 16.58
N THR A 2 9.59 6.33 15.95
CA THR A 2 10.20 6.74 14.68
C THR A 2 9.19 6.46 13.56
N LYS A 3 8.95 7.44 12.69
CA LYS A 3 8.04 7.30 11.56
C LYS A 3 8.59 6.31 10.53
N ILE A 4 7.74 5.42 10.02
CA ILE A 4 8.06 4.54 8.88
C ILE A 4 8.28 5.43 7.65
N GLN A 5 9.41 5.24 6.96
CA GLN A 5 9.77 6.10 5.84
C GLN A 5 8.90 5.79 4.61
N GLU A 6 8.70 4.51 4.33
CA GLU A 6 7.86 3.99 3.26
C GLU A 6 6.39 4.36 3.43
N VAL A 7 5.68 4.50 2.31
CA VAL A 7 4.21 4.61 2.31
C VAL A 7 3.61 3.22 2.37
N ILE A 8 2.64 3.01 3.27
CA ILE A 8 1.93 1.73 3.37
C ILE A 8 0.69 1.77 2.47
N VAL A 9 0.65 0.90 1.47
CA VAL A 9 -0.49 0.76 0.55
C VAL A 9 -1.49 -0.24 1.13
N VAL A 10 -2.74 0.18 1.26
CA VAL A 10 -3.84 -0.58 1.90
C VAL A 10 -5.12 -0.54 1.06
N GLU A 11 -6.06 -1.46 1.33
CA GLU A 11 -7.30 -1.57 0.57
C GLU A 11 -8.29 -0.45 0.87
N GLY A 12 -8.40 -0.03 2.14
CA GLY A 12 -9.34 1.00 2.53
C GLY A 12 -9.05 1.73 3.83
N LYS A 13 -10.01 2.58 4.21
CA LYS A 13 -9.90 3.50 5.36
C LYS A 13 -9.79 2.79 6.70
N ALA A 14 -10.41 1.62 6.84
CA ALA A 14 -10.33 0.85 8.07
C ALA A 14 -8.87 0.42 8.35
N ASP A 15 -8.17 -0.03 7.32
CA ASP A 15 -6.76 -0.41 7.40
C ASP A 15 -5.88 0.78 7.77
N THR A 16 -6.11 1.95 7.15
CA THR A 16 -5.44 3.19 7.51
C THR A 16 -5.57 3.49 9.00
N GLN A 17 -6.78 3.39 9.56
CA GLN A 17 -7.02 3.66 10.98
C GLN A 17 -6.29 2.67 11.88
N VAL A 18 -6.29 1.38 11.54
CA VAL A 18 -5.58 0.34 12.31
C VAL A 18 -4.07 0.56 12.28
N ILE A 19 -3.51 0.88 11.12
CA ILE A 19 -2.08 1.18 10.97
C ILE A 19 -1.69 2.38 11.82
N GLN A 20 -2.44 3.48 11.74
CA GLN A 20 -2.14 4.71 12.48
C GLN A 20 -2.23 4.55 14.01
N GLN A 21 -2.99 3.56 14.49
CA GLN A 21 -3.04 3.18 15.90
C GLN A 21 -1.81 2.38 16.33
N ALA A 22 -1.19 1.63 15.42
CA ALA A 22 -0.06 0.76 15.70
C ALA A 22 1.30 1.44 15.47
N VAL A 23 1.42 2.27 14.42
CA VAL A 23 2.68 2.87 13.95
C VAL A 23 2.45 4.27 13.38
N ASP A 24 3.47 5.11 13.46
CA ASP A 24 3.49 6.38 12.73
C ASP A 24 3.93 6.11 11.28
N ALA A 25 2.99 6.14 10.35
CA ALA A 25 3.21 5.88 8.93
C ALA A 25 2.21 6.66 8.07
N ASP A 26 2.63 7.02 6.86
CA ASP A 26 1.69 7.51 5.84
C ASP A 26 1.08 6.31 5.10
N THR A 27 -0.22 6.40 4.79
CA THR A 27 -0.94 5.36 4.05
C THR A 27 -1.42 5.87 2.70
N LEU A 28 -1.62 4.94 1.77
CA LEU A 28 -2.24 5.18 0.47
C LEU A 28 -3.32 4.12 0.26
N GLU A 29 -4.57 4.56 0.12
CA GLU A 29 -5.74 3.70 0.01
C GLU A 29 -6.08 3.42 -1.45
N THR A 30 -6.36 2.15 -1.80
CA THR A 30 -6.73 1.77 -3.15
C THR A 30 -8.23 1.86 -3.43
N ASN A 31 -9.05 2.07 -2.38
CA ASN A 31 -10.51 2.07 -2.42
C ASN A 31 -11.09 0.75 -2.94
N GLY A 32 -10.53 -0.37 -2.48
CA GLY A 32 -10.87 -1.74 -2.89
C GLY A 32 -9.83 -2.38 -3.82
N SER A 33 -10.20 -3.51 -4.41
CA SER A 33 -9.29 -4.34 -5.23
C SER A 33 -9.15 -3.88 -6.69
N ALA A 34 -9.98 -2.95 -7.14
CA ALA A 34 -9.89 -2.36 -8.47
C ALA A 34 -8.94 -1.15 -8.47
N LEU A 35 -7.68 -1.38 -8.82
CA LEU A 35 -6.68 -0.33 -8.88
C LEU A 35 -6.92 0.57 -10.10
N ASN A 36 -7.31 1.82 -9.87
CA ASN A 36 -7.49 2.80 -10.94
C ASN A 36 -6.14 3.44 -11.35
N PRO A 37 -6.04 4.01 -12.57
CA PRO A 37 -4.78 4.58 -13.06
C PRO A 37 -4.21 5.72 -12.20
N ALA A 38 -5.07 6.52 -11.56
CA ALA A 38 -4.63 7.64 -10.73
C ALA A 38 -3.98 7.14 -9.42
N THR A 39 -4.60 6.15 -8.78
CA THR A 39 -4.06 5.47 -7.60
C THR A 39 -2.76 4.74 -7.95
N LEU A 40 -2.70 4.03 -9.08
CA LEU A 40 -1.48 3.35 -9.51
C LEU A 40 -0.32 4.34 -9.73
N LYS A 41 -0.60 5.48 -10.36
CA LYS A 41 0.39 6.55 -10.54
C LYS A 41 0.89 7.08 -9.19
N ALA A 42 -0.02 7.32 -8.24
CA ALA A 42 0.36 7.78 -6.90
C ALA A 42 1.24 6.75 -6.16
N ILE A 43 0.98 5.45 -6.34
CA ILE A 43 1.80 4.36 -5.78
C ILE A 43 3.20 4.38 -6.39
N GLN A 44 3.33 4.54 -7.71
CA GLN A 44 4.63 4.63 -8.39
C GLN A 44 5.43 5.85 -7.92
N GLU A 45 4.79 7.02 -7.83
CA GLU A 45 5.45 8.24 -7.33
C GLU A 45 5.88 8.10 -5.86
N ALA A 46 5.08 7.43 -5.02
CA ALA A 46 5.44 7.14 -3.64
C ALA A 46 6.64 6.18 -3.56
N ALA A 47 6.66 5.14 -4.40
CA ALA A 47 7.73 4.17 -4.46
C ALA A 47 9.06 4.79 -4.86
N GLU A 48 9.07 5.67 -5.86
CA GLU A 48 10.27 6.39 -6.30
C GLU A 48 10.83 7.33 -5.22
N ARG A 49 9.95 7.99 -4.47
CA ARG A 49 10.35 9.01 -3.49
C ARG A 49 10.77 8.44 -2.14
N ARG A 50 10.06 7.42 -1.66
CA ARG A 50 10.19 6.92 -0.28
C ARG A 50 10.21 5.41 -0.16
N GLY A 51 9.89 4.69 -1.25
CA GLY A 51 9.55 3.28 -1.17
C GLY A 51 8.11 3.06 -0.68
N ILE A 52 7.61 1.84 -0.92
CA ILE A 52 6.28 1.40 -0.49
C ILE A 52 6.34 0.04 0.19
N ILE A 53 5.40 -0.17 1.12
CA ILE A 53 5.09 -1.46 1.72
C ILE A 53 3.63 -1.77 1.40
N VAL A 54 3.36 -2.89 0.73
CA VAL A 54 1.99 -3.37 0.49
C VAL A 54 1.54 -4.20 1.68
N PHE A 55 0.43 -3.81 2.30
CA PHE A 55 -0.16 -4.51 3.44
C PHE A 55 -1.67 -4.67 3.22
N THR A 56 -2.07 -5.86 2.81
CA THR A 56 -3.43 -6.24 2.43
C THR A 56 -3.80 -7.57 3.06
N ASP A 57 -5.08 -7.90 3.08
CA ASP A 57 -5.55 -9.18 3.63
C ASP A 57 -5.03 -10.38 2.81
N PRO A 58 -4.84 -11.55 3.43
CA PRO A 58 -4.45 -12.79 2.77
C PRO A 58 -5.66 -13.45 2.10
N ASP A 59 -6.37 -12.69 1.26
CA ASP A 59 -7.52 -13.16 0.49
C ASP A 59 -7.33 -12.92 -1.01
N PHE A 60 -8.29 -13.36 -1.82
CA PHE A 60 -8.21 -13.23 -3.28
C PHE A 60 -8.06 -11.77 -3.74
N ASN A 61 -8.70 -10.82 -3.06
CA ASN A 61 -8.67 -9.41 -3.42
C ASN A 61 -7.32 -8.78 -3.07
N GLY A 62 -6.82 -9.06 -1.88
CA GLY A 62 -5.51 -8.61 -1.41
C GLY A 62 -4.37 -9.20 -2.24
N GLU A 63 -4.41 -10.49 -2.56
CA GLU A 63 -3.43 -11.14 -3.44
C GLU A 63 -3.44 -10.53 -4.85
N ARG A 64 -4.63 -10.31 -5.41
CA ARG A 64 -4.77 -9.65 -6.72
C ARG A 64 -4.18 -8.24 -6.69
N LEU A 65 -4.47 -7.47 -5.65
CA LEU A 65 -3.95 -6.11 -5.50
C LEU A 65 -2.42 -6.11 -5.37
N ARG A 66 -1.86 -7.04 -4.59
CA ARG A 66 -0.41 -7.24 -4.47
C ARG A 66 0.20 -7.51 -5.83
N GLN A 67 -0.34 -8.44 -6.61
CA GLN A 67 0.21 -8.75 -7.94
C GLN A 67 0.22 -7.51 -8.85
N LEU A 68 -0.90 -6.78 -8.91
CA LEU A 68 -1.00 -5.55 -9.73
C LEU A 68 0.04 -4.49 -9.32
N ILE A 69 0.27 -4.32 -8.02
CA ILE A 69 1.25 -3.36 -7.52
C ILE A 69 2.68 -3.85 -7.79
N THR A 70 2.98 -5.12 -7.56
CA THR A 70 4.31 -5.70 -7.83
C THR A 70 4.68 -5.64 -9.31
N ASP A 71 3.72 -5.88 -10.20
CA ASP A 71 3.94 -5.78 -11.65
C ASP A 71 4.34 -4.35 -12.07
N ALA A 72 3.75 -3.34 -11.42
CA ALA A 72 4.02 -1.94 -11.72
C ALA A 72 5.18 -1.34 -10.91
N VAL A 73 5.48 -1.90 -9.75
CA VAL A 73 6.54 -1.48 -8.81
C VAL A 73 7.25 -2.74 -8.28
N PRO A 74 8.23 -3.28 -9.03
CA PRO A 74 8.94 -4.50 -8.63
C PRO A 74 9.76 -4.39 -7.34
N THR A 75 10.05 -3.15 -6.91
CA THR A 75 10.76 -2.85 -5.66
C THR A 75 9.85 -2.72 -4.44
N ALA A 76 8.54 -2.93 -4.61
CA ALA A 76 7.59 -2.89 -3.51
C ALA A 76 7.95 -3.92 -2.43
N LYS A 77 7.94 -3.51 -1.17
CA LYS A 77 8.04 -4.44 -0.03
C LYS A 77 6.65 -5.00 0.29
N HIS A 78 6.59 -6.18 0.88
CA HIS A 78 5.34 -6.83 1.25
C HIS A 78 5.37 -7.22 2.73
N ALA A 79 4.35 -6.81 3.47
CA ALA A 79 4.08 -7.25 4.84
C ALA A 79 2.91 -8.25 4.85
N PHE A 80 2.96 -9.23 5.77
CA PHE A 80 2.00 -10.33 5.93
C PHE A 80 1.61 -10.47 7.39
#